data_AF-A0A0N0KI11-F1
#
_entry.id   AF-A0A0N0KI11-F1
#
_cell.length_a   1.000
_cell.length_b   1.000
_cell.length_c   1.000
_cell.angle_alpha   90.00
_cell.angle_beta   90.00
_cell.angle_gamma   90.00
#
_symmetry.space_group_name_H-M   'P 1'
#
loop_
_entity.id
_entity.type
_entity.pdbx_description
1 polymer ?
#
loop_
_entity_poly.entity_id
_entity_poly.type
_entity_poly.pdbx_seq_one_letter_code
_entity_poly.pdbx_strand_id
1 'polypeptide(L)'
;MAQPVTLFAWAIPAWDSESPVDHTWVTSYDNRIHAYPTITEVVGANQFFWYCWGSFHAVGGTPVNTSGALGQQPGDLAVAQCLVRPNLDSRTTSLARGTIYHYGVDGVCHQLANQVLYASGLGGAAPLTVHNARGYLLSSFIYGTYGLQQTAWSAKIASCTAQQLAAGPGRPEGLRMARDEAVPEPDEFEKRAVALLAAEPAKLGRLLQLRSEVQQFAARAWPGSGQPSAPALNARNQELIDEAARLLGPEVFRQLFGSDPAAKVNLVDPHIANSAGEIPPPKLR
;
A
#
# COMPACT_ATOMS: atom_id res chain seq x y z
N MET A 1 -21.35 -8.81 -17.38
CA MET A 1 -20.53 -8.70 -16.15
C MET A 1 -19.10 -9.04 -16.53
N ALA A 2 -18.12 -8.21 -16.18
CA ALA A 2 -16.71 -8.54 -16.40
C ALA A 2 -16.37 -9.79 -15.58
N GLN A 3 -15.59 -10.72 -16.15
CA GLN A 3 -15.18 -11.90 -15.40
C GLN A 3 -14.19 -11.49 -14.30
N PRO A 4 -14.39 -11.95 -13.05
CA PRO A 4 -13.43 -11.68 -11.98
C PRO A 4 -12.09 -12.33 -12.32
N VAL A 5 -11.01 -11.60 -12.09
CA VAL A 5 -9.65 -12.13 -12.16
C VAL A 5 -9.16 -12.40 -10.74
N THR A 6 -8.35 -13.44 -10.53
CA THR A 6 -7.66 -13.58 -9.24
C THR A 6 -6.49 -12.61 -9.18
N LEU A 7 -6.49 -11.74 -8.18
CA LEU A 7 -5.35 -10.88 -7.86
C LEU A 7 -4.49 -11.56 -6.81
N PHE A 8 -3.18 -11.56 -7.01
CA PHE A 8 -2.19 -12.15 -6.10
C PHE A 8 -1.28 -11.06 -5.56
N ALA A 9 -1.01 -11.09 -4.26
CA ALA A 9 -0.14 -10.15 -3.57
C ALA A 9 1.18 -10.84 -3.17
N TRP A 10 2.29 -10.14 -3.36
CA TRP A 10 3.64 -10.69 -3.20
C TRP A 10 4.54 -9.81 -2.36
N ALA A 11 5.60 -10.41 -1.82
CA ALA A 11 6.65 -9.75 -1.07
C ALA A 11 8.07 -10.24 -1.41
N ILE A 12 9.03 -9.32 -1.30
CA ILE A 12 10.49 -9.56 -1.29
C ILE A 12 11.14 -8.57 -0.32
N PRO A 13 12.27 -8.87 0.34
CA PRO A 13 12.97 -7.90 1.16
C PRO A 13 13.35 -6.64 0.38
N ALA A 14 13.27 -5.48 1.03
CA ALA A 14 13.44 -4.21 0.33
C ALA A 14 14.87 -3.91 -0.16
N TRP A 15 15.92 -4.47 0.47
CA TRP A 15 17.32 -4.26 0.07
C TRP A 15 18.18 -5.51 0.27
N ASP A 16 18.19 -6.06 1.48
CA ASP A 16 18.91 -7.28 1.85
C ASP A 16 18.01 -8.22 2.67
N SER A 17 18.49 -9.43 2.95
CA SER A 17 17.75 -10.43 3.73
C SER A 17 17.46 -9.98 5.17
N GLU A 18 18.16 -8.97 5.70
CA GLU A 18 17.98 -8.48 7.07
C GLU A 18 16.99 -7.31 7.18
N SER A 19 16.57 -6.72 6.05
CA SER A 19 15.56 -5.68 6.01
C SER A 19 14.31 -6.08 6.82
N PRO A 20 13.85 -5.26 7.79
CA PRO A 20 12.61 -5.51 8.53
C PRO A 20 11.36 -5.15 7.73
N VAL A 21 11.52 -4.68 6.49
CA VAL A 21 10.44 -4.25 5.60
C VAL A 21 10.53 -4.98 4.25
N ASP A 22 9.38 -5.23 3.66
CA ASP A 22 9.27 -5.84 2.33
C ASP A 22 8.83 -4.82 1.27
N HIS A 23 9.31 -5.05 0.06
CA HIS A 23 8.69 -4.56 -1.16
C HIS A 23 7.50 -5.42 -1.52
N THR A 24 6.44 -4.81 -2.06
CA THR A 24 5.22 -5.54 -2.42
C THR A 24 4.69 -5.12 -3.78
N TRP A 25 4.12 -6.08 -4.49
CA TRP A 25 3.55 -5.90 -5.81
C TRP A 25 2.33 -6.82 -5.99
N VAL A 26 1.60 -6.62 -7.09
CA VAL A 26 0.38 -7.37 -7.41
C VAL A 26 0.47 -7.94 -8.82
N THR A 27 -0.10 -9.12 -9.02
CA THR A 27 -0.20 -9.76 -10.33
C THR A 27 -1.60 -10.34 -10.56
N SER A 28 -1.97 -10.57 -11.82
CA SER A 28 -3.15 -11.36 -12.21
C SER A 28 -2.87 -12.86 -12.35
N TYR A 29 -1.66 -13.29 -12.03
CA TYR A 29 -1.16 -14.65 -12.21
C TYR A 29 -0.36 -15.10 -10.99
N ASP A 30 -0.26 -16.42 -10.78
CA ASP A 30 0.46 -16.97 -9.65
C ASP A 30 1.97 -17.10 -9.97
N ASN A 31 2.81 -16.25 -9.37
CA ASN A 31 4.27 -16.29 -9.53
C ASN A 31 4.89 -17.63 -9.10
N ARG A 32 4.20 -18.44 -8.27
CA ARG A 32 4.69 -19.76 -7.84
C ARG A 32 4.48 -20.82 -8.92
N ILE A 33 3.49 -20.63 -9.80
CA ILE A 33 3.16 -21.55 -10.89
C ILE A 33 3.87 -21.12 -12.17
N HIS A 34 3.87 -19.82 -12.46
CA HIS A 34 4.49 -19.28 -13.66
C HIS A 34 5.16 -17.93 -13.38
N ALA A 35 6.46 -17.98 -13.12
CA ALA A 35 7.30 -16.79 -12.94
C ALA A 35 7.77 -16.26 -14.29
N TYR A 36 7.10 -15.22 -14.81
CA TYR A 36 7.59 -14.52 -15.99
C TYR A 36 8.89 -13.76 -15.63
N PRO A 37 10.00 -13.96 -16.36
CA PRO A 37 11.29 -13.32 -16.08
C PRO A 37 11.30 -11.83 -16.45
N THR A 38 10.39 -11.37 -17.32
CA THR A 38 10.34 -9.98 -17.78
C THR A 38 8.91 -9.46 -17.91
N ILE A 39 8.74 -8.13 -17.86
CA ILE A 39 7.44 -7.51 -18.14
C ILE A 39 6.97 -7.76 -19.57
N THR A 40 7.88 -7.86 -20.53
CA THR A 40 7.55 -8.17 -21.93
C THR A 40 6.83 -9.50 -22.04
N GLU A 41 7.26 -10.51 -21.28
CA GLU A 41 6.62 -11.82 -21.27
C GLU A 41 5.27 -11.82 -20.56
N VAL A 42 5.13 -11.06 -19.46
CA VAL A 42 3.83 -10.83 -18.81
C VAL A 42 2.82 -10.24 -19.81
N VAL A 43 3.23 -9.19 -20.53
CA VAL A 43 2.39 -8.53 -21.54
C VAL A 43 2.07 -9.49 -22.70
N GLY A 44 3.06 -10.23 -23.19
CA GLY A 44 2.88 -11.22 -24.26
C GLY A 44 1.93 -12.35 -23.89
N ALA A 45 1.84 -12.69 -22.60
CA ALA A 45 0.89 -13.66 -22.06
C ALA A 45 -0.49 -13.09 -21.75
N ASN A 46 -0.76 -11.82 -22.07
CA ASN A 46 -1.98 -11.09 -21.72
C ASN A 46 -2.26 -11.08 -20.20
N GLN A 47 -1.19 -11.02 -19.41
CA GLN A 47 -1.25 -10.92 -17.96
C GLN A 47 -0.98 -9.48 -17.49
N PHE A 48 -1.24 -9.23 -16.21
CA PHE A 48 -1.12 -7.93 -15.57
C PHE A 48 -0.18 -7.99 -14.37
N PHE A 49 0.75 -7.04 -14.34
CA PHE A 49 1.72 -6.83 -13.27
C PHE A 49 1.65 -5.37 -12.82
N TRP A 50 1.45 -5.16 -11.52
CA TRP A 50 1.47 -3.83 -10.91
C TRP A 50 2.73 -3.71 -10.07
N TYR A 51 3.59 -2.77 -10.44
CA TYR A 51 4.93 -2.63 -9.89
C TYR A 51 4.96 -2.21 -8.41
N CYS A 52 6.02 -2.62 -7.72
CA CYS A 52 6.49 -1.95 -6.51
C CYS A 52 7.19 -0.65 -6.90
N TRP A 53 6.39 0.36 -7.23
CA TRP A 53 6.89 1.68 -7.64
C TRP A 53 7.99 1.63 -8.73
N GLY A 54 7.75 0.88 -9.82
CA GLY A 54 8.68 0.74 -10.93
C GLY A 54 9.68 -0.43 -10.83
N SER A 55 9.75 -1.13 -9.70
CA SER A 55 10.54 -2.37 -9.56
C SER A 55 9.74 -3.60 -10.02
N PHE A 56 10.30 -4.36 -10.98
CA PHE A 56 9.77 -5.64 -11.44
C PHE A 56 10.39 -6.79 -10.66
N HIS A 57 9.56 -7.74 -10.23
CA HIS A 57 10.00 -8.92 -9.49
C HIS A 57 9.36 -10.16 -10.11
N ALA A 58 10.18 -11.00 -10.73
CA ALA A 58 9.72 -12.25 -11.35
C ALA A 58 9.26 -13.28 -10.31
N VAL A 59 9.85 -13.25 -9.11
CA VAL A 59 9.60 -14.20 -8.02
C VAL A 59 9.46 -13.46 -6.69
N GLY A 60 8.62 -14.04 -5.82
CA GLY A 60 8.55 -13.68 -4.40
C GLY A 60 9.60 -14.41 -3.58
N GLY A 61 9.71 -14.00 -2.32
CA GLY A 61 10.49 -14.72 -1.32
C GLY A 61 11.01 -13.79 -0.24
N THR A 62 10.72 -14.10 1.01
CA THR A 62 11.24 -13.42 2.20
C THR A 62 11.88 -14.46 3.14
N PRO A 63 12.70 -14.05 4.12
CA PRO A 63 13.30 -14.97 5.08
C PRO A 63 12.30 -15.85 5.84
N VAL A 64 11.06 -15.37 6.04
CA VAL A 64 10.01 -16.08 6.80
C VAL A 64 8.90 -16.67 5.93
N ASN A 65 8.89 -16.36 4.63
CA ASN A 65 7.94 -16.86 3.65
C ASN A 65 8.66 -17.03 2.30
N THR A 66 9.14 -18.24 2.04
CA THR A 66 9.99 -18.56 0.87
C THR A 66 9.28 -18.35 -0.47
N SER A 67 7.95 -18.39 -0.51
CA SER A 67 7.17 -18.10 -1.72
C SER A 67 6.96 -16.60 -1.96
N GLY A 68 7.06 -15.80 -0.89
CA GLY A 68 6.65 -14.39 -0.89
C GLY A 68 5.14 -14.16 -1.07
N ALA A 69 4.31 -15.19 -1.16
CA ALA A 69 2.86 -15.02 -1.33
C ALA A 69 2.22 -14.43 -0.07
N LEU A 70 1.52 -13.31 -0.21
CA LEU A 70 0.82 -12.63 0.89
C LEU A 70 -0.68 -12.95 0.94
N GLY A 71 -1.24 -13.37 -0.20
CA GLY A 71 -2.64 -13.74 -0.35
C GLY A 71 -3.11 -13.67 -1.80
N GLN A 72 -4.33 -14.16 -2.03
CA GLN A 72 -5.01 -14.07 -3.31
C GLN A 72 -6.51 -13.89 -3.10
N GLN A 73 -7.17 -13.11 -3.95
CA GLN A 73 -8.61 -12.88 -3.89
C GLN A 73 -9.15 -12.56 -5.29
N PRO A 74 -10.36 -13.04 -5.67
CA PRO A 74 -11.03 -12.54 -6.85
C PRO A 74 -11.21 -11.02 -6.77
N GLY A 75 -11.00 -10.33 -7.88
CA GLY A 75 -11.19 -8.90 -7.99
C GLY A 75 -11.66 -8.47 -9.35
N ASP A 76 -12.21 -7.27 -9.41
CA ASP A 76 -12.63 -6.68 -10.66
C ASP A 76 -11.43 -6.10 -11.41
N LEU A 77 -11.06 -6.74 -12.51
CA LEU A 77 -9.91 -6.34 -13.31
C LEU A 77 -10.04 -4.91 -13.85
N ALA A 78 -11.23 -4.48 -14.28
CA ALA A 78 -11.42 -3.15 -14.84
C ALA A 78 -11.25 -2.07 -13.77
N VAL A 79 -11.71 -2.33 -12.54
CA VAL A 79 -11.45 -1.42 -11.42
C VAL A 79 -9.98 -1.41 -11.05
N ALA A 80 -9.33 -2.56 -10.93
CA ALA A 80 -7.90 -2.65 -10.62
C ALA A 80 -7.05 -1.84 -11.62
N GLN A 81 -7.32 -2.00 -12.92
CA GLN A 81 -6.65 -1.28 -14.01
C GLN A 81 -6.92 0.23 -14.02
N CYS A 82 -8.11 0.65 -13.59
CA CYS A 82 -8.45 2.07 -13.48
C CYS A 82 -7.76 2.72 -12.27
N LEU A 83 -7.74 2.03 -11.13
CA LEU A 83 -7.11 2.52 -9.90
C LEU A 83 -5.60 2.67 -10.09
N VAL A 84 -4.94 1.66 -10.69
CA VAL A 84 -3.53 1.69 -11.02
C VAL A 84 -3.34 0.98 -12.36
N ARG A 85 -2.71 1.62 -13.35
CA ARG A 85 -2.48 0.99 -14.65
C ARG A 85 -1.38 -0.09 -14.52
N PRO A 86 -1.66 -1.37 -14.84
CA PRO A 86 -0.62 -2.41 -14.84
C PRO A 86 0.34 -2.26 -16.02
N ASN A 87 1.43 -3.01 -15.96
CA ASN A 87 2.43 -3.18 -17.00
C ASN A 87 3.16 -1.90 -17.44
N LEU A 88 3.06 -0.85 -16.63
CA LEU A 88 3.74 0.43 -16.84
C LEU A 88 4.60 0.76 -15.62
N ASP A 89 5.76 1.35 -15.88
CA ASP A 89 6.69 1.75 -14.82
C ASP A 89 6.12 2.93 -14.03
N SER A 90 5.80 2.70 -12.75
CA SER A 90 5.29 3.72 -11.84
C SER A 90 6.28 4.84 -11.59
N ARG A 91 7.59 4.64 -11.83
CA ARG A 91 8.54 5.75 -11.80
C ARG A 91 8.16 6.70 -12.90
N THR A 92 8.12 6.32 -14.17
CA THR A 92 7.93 7.26 -15.30
C THR A 92 6.48 7.57 -15.66
N THR A 93 5.51 6.79 -15.19
CA THR A 93 4.12 6.88 -15.64
C THR A 93 3.15 7.16 -14.49
N SER A 94 2.52 8.34 -14.48
CA SER A 94 1.57 8.75 -13.43
C SER A 94 0.35 7.83 -13.31
N LEU A 95 -0.13 7.23 -14.41
CA LEU A 95 -1.25 6.28 -14.38
C LEU A 95 -0.94 5.00 -13.59
N ALA A 96 0.33 4.63 -13.46
CA ALA A 96 0.79 3.45 -12.72
C ALA A 96 1.11 3.74 -11.24
N ARG A 97 0.82 4.94 -10.76
CA ARG A 97 1.14 5.38 -9.39
C ARG A 97 -0.07 5.43 -8.44
N GLY A 98 -1.27 5.20 -8.94
CA GLY A 98 -2.45 5.30 -8.10
C GLY A 98 -2.66 6.74 -7.62
N THR A 99 -2.69 6.95 -6.31
CA THR A 99 -2.63 8.27 -5.65
C THR A 99 -1.42 8.47 -4.76
N ILE A 100 -0.47 7.55 -4.81
CA ILE A 100 0.87 7.81 -4.29
C ILE A 100 1.50 8.65 -5.39
N TYR A 101 1.77 9.95 -5.22
CA TYR A 101 2.32 10.77 -6.31
C TYR A 101 3.84 10.82 -6.24
N HIS A 102 4.36 10.80 -5.02
CA HIS A 102 5.77 10.83 -4.65
C HIS A 102 6.05 9.70 -3.65
N TYR A 103 6.94 8.79 -4.03
CA TYR A 103 7.34 7.66 -3.20
C TYR A 103 7.98 8.12 -1.89
N GLY A 104 7.54 7.51 -0.78
CA GLY A 104 7.99 7.83 0.58
C GLY A 104 7.43 9.13 1.15
N VAL A 105 6.75 9.95 0.35
CA VAL A 105 5.98 11.11 0.84
C VAL A 105 4.52 10.71 0.99
N ASP A 106 3.89 10.24 -0.09
CA ASP A 106 2.46 9.92 -0.10
C ASP A 106 2.18 8.48 0.35
N GLY A 107 3.20 7.62 0.30
CA GLY A 107 3.14 6.21 0.66
C GLY A 107 4.30 5.43 0.02
N VAL A 108 4.35 4.13 0.31
CA VAL A 108 5.38 3.22 -0.23
C VAL A 108 4.72 2.08 -1.02
N CYS A 109 5.48 1.04 -1.41
CA CYS A 109 4.94 -0.06 -2.20
C CYS A 109 3.72 -0.73 -1.58
N HIS A 110 3.65 -0.81 -0.24
CA HIS A 110 2.49 -1.36 0.47
C HIS A 110 1.19 -0.64 0.10
N GLN A 111 1.19 0.69 0.15
CA GLN A 111 0.00 1.49 -0.15
C GLN A 111 -0.36 1.43 -1.64
N LEU A 112 0.63 1.43 -2.53
CA LEU A 112 0.37 1.27 -3.97
C LEU A 112 -0.26 -0.10 -4.27
N ALA A 113 0.29 -1.18 -3.73
CA ALA A 113 -0.26 -2.53 -3.88
C ALA A 113 -1.69 -2.61 -3.32
N ASN A 114 -1.93 -2.07 -2.12
CA ASN A 114 -3.27 -2.01 -1.54
C ASN A 114 -4.28 -1.26 -2.40
N GLN A 115 -3.88 -0.17 -3.08
CA GLN A 115 -4.78 0.54 -4.01
C GLN A 115 -5.18 -0.34 -5.20
N VAL A 116 -4.32 -1.24 -5.69
CA VAL A 116 -4.71 -2.26 -6.70
C VAL A 116 -5.70 -3.25 -6.10
N LEU A 117 -5.35 -3.78 -4.92
CA LEU A 117 -6.10 -4.84 -4.25
C LEU A 117 -7.48 -4.38 -3.73
N TYR A 118 -7.72 -3.07 -3.65
CA TYR A 118 -9.05 -2.51 -3.36
C TYR A 118 -10.15 -3.13 -4.26
N ALA A 119 -9.80 -3.42 -5.52
CA ALA A 119 -10.72 -4.04 -6.48
C ALA A 119 -11.21 -5.46 -6.09
N SER A 120 -10.61 -6.09 -5.09
CA SER A 120 -11.04 -7.40 -4.56
C SER A 120 -12.13 -7.32 -3.49
N GLY A 121 -12.39 -6.14 -2.91
CA GLY A 121 -13.44 -5.94 -1.90
C GLY A 121 -14.78 -5.45 -2.48
N LEU A 122 -14.92 -5.40 -3.80
CA LEU A 122 -16.19 -5.01 -4.42
C LEU A 122 -17.25 -6.09 -4.14
N GLY A 123 -18.47 -5.68 -3.79
CA GLY A 123 -19.54 -6.61 -3.40
C GLY A 123 -19.66 -6.88 -1.90
N GLY A 124 -19.02 -6.06 -1.05
CA GLY A 124 -19.21 -6.08 0.40
C GLY A 124 -18.22 -6.96 1.18
N ALA A 125 -17.28 -7.60 0.49
CA ALA A 125 -16.15 -8.27 1.13
C ALA A 125 -15.07 -7.25 1.53
N ALA A 126 -14.29 -7.55 2.58
CA ALA A 126 -13.08 -6.79 2.85
C ALA A 126 -12.08 -6.98 1.69
N PRO A 127 -11.46 -5.90 1.16
CA PRO A 127 -10.41 -6.05 0.17
C PRO A 127 -9.20 -6.81 0.74
N LEU A 128 -8.57 -7.64 -0.09
CA LEU A 128 -7.23 -8.12 0.17
C LEU A 128 -6.28 -6.93 0.37
N THR A 129 -5.33 -7.08 1.27
CA THR A 129 -4.24 -6.12 1.50
C THR A 129 -2.93 -6.88 1.68
N VAL A 130 -1.82 -6.17 1.58
CA VAL A 130 -0.47 -6.72 1.84
C VAL A 130 -0.15 -6.78 3.34
N HIS A 131 -1.14 -6.93 4.22
CA HIS A 131 -0.95 -6.80 5.67
C HIS A 131 -0.01 -7.85 6.29
N ASN A 132 0.20 -8.97 5.59
CA ASN A 132 1.15 -10.00 5.96
C ASN A 132 2.61 -9.69 5.58
N ALA A 133 2.88 -8.58 4.89
CA ALA A 133 4.24 -8.13 4.57
C ALA A 133 4.97 -7.61 5.81
N ARG A 134 6.28 -7.84 5.90
CA ARG A 134 7.10 -7.28 6.98
C ARG A 134 7.12 -5.76 6.87
N GLY A 135 7.05 -5.09 8.02
CA GLY A 135 6.98 -3.63 8.08
C GLY A 135 5.65 -3.02 7.63
N TYR A 136 4.64 -3.82 7.29
CA TYR A 136 3.34 -3.31 6.88
C TYR A 136 2.73 -2.38 7.95
N LEU A 137 2.69 -2.84 9.21
CA LEU A 137 2.08 -2.06 10.29
C LEU A 137 2.84 -0.78 10.61
N LEU A 138 4.18 -0.77 10.46
CA LEU A 138 4.98 0.45 10.56
C LEU A 138 4.61 1.44 9.44
N SER A 139 4.51 0.95 8.20
CA SER A 139 4.09 1.80 7.08
C SER A 139 2.64 2.26 7.19
N SER A 140 1.72 1.44 7.71
CA SER A 140 0.31 1.80 7.89
C SER A 140 0.12 2.79 9.04
N PHE A 141 0.94 2.71 10.09
CA PHE A 141 0.96 3.72 11.14
C PHE A 141 1.24 5.12 10.55
N ILE A 142 2.21 5.22 9.63
CA ILE A 142 2.59 6.50 9.03
C ILE A 142 1.72 6.91 7.84
N TYR A 143 1.43 6.00 6.91
CA TYR A 143 0.79 6.32 5.62
C TYR A 143 -0.67 5.83 5.51
N GLY A 144 -1.17 5.10 6.52
CA GLY A 144 -2.45 4.40 6.42
C GLY A 144 -2.42 3.23 5.42
N THR A 145 -3.59 2.64 5.19
CA THR A 145 -3.74 1.48 4.30
C THR A 145 -3.53 1.82 2.82
N TYR A 146 -3.97 3.01 2.38
CA TYR A 146 -3.97 3.41 0.97
C TYR A 146 -3.11 4.65 0.67
N GLY A 147 -2.34 5.17 1.62
CA GLY A 147 -1.51 6.37 1.44
C GLY A 147 -2.15 7.62 2.04
N LEU A 148 -1.40 8.73 2.03
CA LEU A 148 -1.79 9.97 2.71
C LEU A 148 -2.76 10.84 1.90
N GLN A 149 -2.90 10.59 0.60
CA GLN A 149 -3.73 11.40 -0.30
C GLN A 149 -5.23 11.00 -0.24
N GLN A 150 -5.81 11.00 0.96
CA GLN A 150 -7.15 10.45 1.25
C GLN A 150 -8.27 11.01 0.37
N THR A 151 -8.29 12.33 0.15
CA THR A 151 -9.28 12.98 -0.71
C THR A 151 -9.15 12.54 -2.17
N ALA A 152 -7.91 12.48 -2.68
CA ALA A 152 -7.65 12.04 -4.05
C ALA A 152 -7.97 10.55 -4.22
N TRP A 153 -7.65 9.74 -3.21
CA TRP A 153 -7.95 8.31 -3.20
C TRP A 153 -9.46 8.05 -3.25
N SER A 154 -10.24 8.74 -2.41
CA SER A 154 -11.70 8.66 -2.40
C SER A 154 -12.30 9.06 -3.76
N ALA A 155 -11.81 10.15 -4.36
CA ALA A 155 -12.22 10.58 -5.69
C ALA A 155 -11.88 9.55 -6.79
N LYS A 156 -10.71 8.91 -6.68
CA LYS A 156 -10.27 7.88 -7.63
C LYS A 156 -11.14 6.63 -7.56
N ILE A 157 -11.46 6.14 -6.35
CA ILE A 157 -12.40 5.03 -6.15
C ILE A 157 -13.74 5.35 -6.79
N ALA A 158 -14.31 6.53 -6.48
CA ALA A 158 -15.61 6.94 -7.00
C ALA A 158 -15.62 6.97 -8.53
N SER A 159 -14.57 7.51 -9.16
CA SER A 159 -14.44 7.55 -10.62
C SER A 159 -14.36 6.14 -11.23
N CYS A 160 -13.50 5.27 -10.69
CA CYS A 160 -13.27 3.95 -11.25
C CYS A 160 -14.44 2.98 -11.07
N THR A 161 -15.17 3.10 -9.96
CA THR A 161 -16.35 2.26 -9.69
C THR A 161 -17.60 2.77 -10.40
N ALA A 162 -17.79 4.10 -10.53
CA ALA A 162 -18.91 4.66 -11.29
C ALA A 162 -18.85 4.32 -12.79
N GLN A 163 -17.65 4.28 -13.38
CA GLN A 163 -17.46 3.87 -14.77
C GLN A 163 -17.96 2.44 -15.04
N GLN A 164 -17.86 1.54 -14.06
CA GLN A 164 -18.40 0.19 -14.20
C GLN A 164 -19.93 0.16 -14.20
N LEU A 165 -20.54 0.95 -13.31
CA LEU A 165 -22.00 1.04 -13.21
C LEU A 165 -22.62 1.61 -14.50
N ALA A 166 -21.89 2.49 -15.21
CA ALA A 166 -22.32 3.06 -16.48
C ALA A 166 -22.16 2.10 -17.68
N ALA A 167 -21.25 1.11 -17.60
CA ALA A 167 -20.91 0.22 -18.72
C ALA A 167 -21.73 -1.09 -18.80
N GLY A 168 -22.64 -1.35 -17.84
CA GLY A 168 -23.43 -2.58 -17.77
C GLY A 168 -24.86 -2.47 -18.33
N PRO A 169 -25.29 -3.32 -19.30
CA PRO A 169 -26.69 -3.44 -19.69
C PRO A 169 -27.42 -4.31 -18.66
N GLY A 170 -28.04 -3.67 -17.67
CA GLY A 170 -28.79 -4.35 -16.62
C GLY A 170 -28.29 -3.93 -15.24
N ARG A 171 -29.04 -3.05 -14.58
CA ARG A 171 -28.86 -2.70 -13.17
C ARG A 171 -29.15 -3.94 -12.31
N PRO A 172 -28.19 -4.48 -11.54
CA PRO A 172 -28.53 -5.23 -10.37
C PRO A 172 -28.98 -4.22 -9.30
N GLU A 173 -30.24 -4.29 -8.88
CA GLU A 173 -30.68 -3.74 -7.60
C GLU A 173 -29.83 -4.39 -6.50
N GLY A 174 -28.76 -3.73 -6.05
CA GLY A 174 -27.92 -4.31 -4.99
C GLY A 174 -26.62 -3.59 -4.69
N LEU A 175 -26.04 -2.87 -5.65
CA LEU A 175 -24.88 -2.01 -5.37
C LEU A 175 -25.37 -0.68 -4.80
N ARG A 176 -25.84 -0.72 -3.54
CA ARG A 176 -25.89 0.48 -2.71
C ARG A 176 -24.46 1.01 -2.63
N MET A 177 -24.20 2.12 -3.31
CA MET A 177 -23.10 3.00 -2.93
C MET A 177 -23.25 3.20 -1.42
N ALA A 178 -22.29 2.75 -0.63
CA ALA A 178 -22.19 3.11 0.78
C ALA A 178 -21.94 4.62 0.86
N ARG A 179 -22.99 5.39 0.58
CA ARG A 179 -23.22 6.75 1.04
C ARG A 179 -24.15 6.60 2.23
N ASP A 180 -23.58 6.12 3.31
CA ASP A 180 -24.05 6.45 4.64
C ASP A 180 -22.80 6.79 5.44
N GLU A 181 -22.98 7.67 6.41
CA GLU A 181 -22.00 8.16 7.38
C GLU A 181 -21.50 7.04 8.32
N ALA A 182 -21.27 5.85 7.77
CA ALA A 182 -20.63 4.75 8.46
C ALA A 182 -19.22 5.19 8.81
N VAL A 183 -18.93 5.15 10.11
CA VAL A 183 -17.57 5.24 10.63
C VAL A 183 -16.69 4.35 9.77
N PRO A 184 -15.59 4.86 9.17
CA PRO A 184 -14.70 4.05 8.37
C PRO A 184 -14.31 2.79 9.15
N GLU A 185 -14.44 1.63 8.53
CA GLU A 185 -14.01 0.39 9.15
C GLU A 185 -12.54 0.54 9.59
N PRO A 186 -12.22 0.18 10.85
CA PRO A 186 -10.86 0.25 11.35
C PRO A 186 -9.91 -0.51 10.43
N ASP A 187 -8.74 0.03 10.16
CA ASP A 187 -7.76 -0.70 9.37
C ASP A 187 -6.97 -1.72 10.20
N GLU A 188 -6.13 -2.52 9.55
CA GLU A 188 -5.40 -3.61 10.20
C GLU A 188 -4.48 -3.13 11.34
N PHE A 189 -3.98 -1.89 11.29
CA PHE A 189 -3.23 -1.32 12.41
C PHE A 189 -4.16 -1.08 13.59
N GLU A 190 -5.29 -0.42 13.37
CA GLU A 190 -6.27 -0.15 14.43
C GLU A 190 -6.84 -1.43 15.02
N LYS A 191 -7.23 -2.41 14.18
CA LYS A 191 -7.72 -3.71 14.64
C LYS A 191 -6.71 -4.39 15.57
N ARG A 192 -5.43 -4.43 15.18
CA ARG A 192 -4.38 -5.05 16.01
C ARG A 192 -4.09 -4.25 17.27
N ALA A 193 -4.06 -2.93 17.18
CA ALA A 193 -3.87 -2.05 18.34
C ALA A 193 -5.00 -2.23 19.37
N VAL A 194 -6.26 -2.24 18.91
CA VAL A 194 -7.44 -2.48 19.75
C VAL A 194 -7.37 -3.84 20.43
N ALA A 195 -7.06 -4.91 19.68
CA ALA A 195 -6.94 -6.25 20.23
C ALA A 195 -5.82 -6.34 21.29
N LEU A 196 -4.67 -5.75 21.00
CA LEU A 196 -3.49 -5.80 21.86
C LEU A 196 -3.63 -4.96 23.14
N LEU A 197 -4.26 -3.79 23.04
CA LEU A 197 -4.37 -2.81 24.12
C LEU A 197 -5.78 -2.78 24.75
N ALA A 198 -6.58 -3.82 24.56
CA ALA A 198 -7.95 -3.89 25.09
C ALA A 198 -8.03 -3.65 26.61
N ALA A 199 -7.01 -4.08 27.36
CA ALA A 199 -6.92 -3.87 28.81
C ALA A 199 -6.32 -2.51 29.21
N GLU A 200 -5.82 -1.72 28.26
CA GLU A 200 -5.14 -0.44 28.49
C GLU A 200 -5.78 0.69 27.65
N PRO A 201 -7.07 1.02 27.85
CA PRO A 201 -7.82 1.93 26.97
C PRO A 201 -7.21 3.33 26.89
N ALA A 202 -6.57 3.82 27.96
CA ALA A 202 -5.85 5.10 27.94
C ALA A 202 -4.62 5.06 27.01
N LYS A 203 -3.87 3.95 27.01
CA LYS A 203 -2.71 3.75 26.13
C LYS A 203 -3.15 3.59 24.68
N LEU A 204 -4.23 2.84 24.44
CA LEU A 204 -4.86 2.73 23.12
C LEU A 204 -5.29 4.10 22.58
N GLY A 205 -6.04 4.87 23.38
CA GLY A 205 -6.48 6.22 23.00
C GLY A 205 -5.30 7.14 22.65
N ARG A 206 -4.22 7.09 23.44
CA ARG A 206 -3.01 7.86 23.16
C ARG A 206 -2.28 7.41 21.90
N LEU A 207 -2.25 6.11 21.61
CA LEU A 207 -1.63 5.57 20.40
C LEU A 207 -2.39 5.98 19.15
N LEU A 208 -3.73 5.90 19.17
CA LEU A 208 -4.56 6.31 18.03
C LEU A 208 -4.49 7.83 17.80
N GLN A 209 -4.43 8.60 18.89
CA GLN A 209 -4.15 10.04 18.80
C GLN A 209 -2.79 10.31 18.15
N LEU A 210 -1.73 9.65 18.63
CA LEU A 210 -0.38 9.78 18.08
C LEU A 210 -0.37 9.43 16.59
N ARG A 211 -1.04 8.34 16.19
CA ARG A 211 -1.17 7.96 14.78
C ARG A 211 -1.79 9.08 13.93
N SER A 212 -2.87 9.70 14.41
CA SER A 212 -3.50 10.82 13.71
C SER A 212 -2.54 12.01 13.58
N GLU A 213 -1.81 12.35 14.65
CA GLU A 213 -0.81 13.42 14.65
C GLU A 213 0.33 13.14 13.65
N VAL A 214 0.84 11.90 13.64
CA VAL A 214 1.85 11.39 12.70
C VAL A 214 1.39 11.51 11.26
N GLN A 215 0.17 11.06 10.93
CA GLN A 215 -0.37 11.12 9.58
C GLN A 215 -0.60 12.55 9.11
N GLN A 216 -1.13 13.41 9.98
CA GLN A 216 -1.29 14.83 9.69
C GLN A 216 0.06 15.52 9.45
N PHE A 217 1.09 15.18 10.24
CA PHE A 217 2.43 15.71 10.05
C PHE A 217 3.07 15.21 8.76
N ALA A 218 2.98 13.90 8.48
CA ALA A 218 3.54 13.29 7.28
C ALA A 218 2.90 13.80 5.98
N ALA A 219 1.61 14.18 6.03
CA ALA A 219 0.86 14.73 4.91
C ALA A 219 1.16 16.21 4.62
N ARG A 220 1.88 16.91 5.51
CA ARG A 220 2.29 18.30 5.25
C ARG A 220 3.27 18.33 4.09
N ALA A 221 3.18 19.40 3.30
CA ALA A 221 4.15 19.66 2.26
C ALA A 221 5.56 19.70 2.85
N TRP A 222 6.49 18.96 2.24
CA TRP A 222 7.88 19.00 2.65
C TRP A 222 8.44 20.42 2.46
N PRO A 223 9.17 20.98 3.43
CA PRO A 223 9.73 22.32 3.28
C PRO A 223 10.75 22.38 2.14
N GLY A 224 10.59 23.38 1.27
CA GLY A 224 11.43 23.59 0.08
C GLY A 224 10.70 23.29 -1.22
N SER A 225 11.43 23.34 -2.35
CA SER A 225 10.88 23.15 -3.70
C SER A 225 11.11 21.76 -4.30
N GLY A 226 11.83 20.89 -3.58
CA GLY A 226 12.25 19.57 -4.08
C GLY A 226 11.67 18.41 -3.28
N GLN A 227 11.67 17.23 -3.91
CA GLN A 227 11.35 15.98 -3.21
C GLN A 227 12.44 15.69 -2.17
N PRO A 228 12.07 15.35 -0.92
CA PRO A 228 13.05 14.97 0.09
C PRO A 228 13.79 13.69 -0.30
N SER A 229 15.06 13.62 0.12
CA SER A 229 15.86 12.41 -0.05
C SER A 229 15.31 11.26 0.81
N ALA A 230 15.52 10.01 0.37
CA ALA A 230 15.14 8.85 1.17
C ALA A 230 15.75 8.85 2.60
N PRO A 231 17.03 9.25 2.80
CA PRO A 231 17.56 9.39 4.15
C PRO A 231 16.78 10.38 5.02
N ALA A 232 16.36 11.53 4.48
CA ALA A 232 15.58 12.52 5.23
C ALA A 232 14.18 12.00 5.57
N LEU A 233 13.52 11.32 4.63
CA LEU A 233 12.23 10.67 4.87
C LEU A 233 12.33 9.57 5.92
N ASN A 234 13.36 8.71 5.84
CA ASN A 234 13.58 7.64 6.81
C ASN A 234 13.93 8.18 8.20
N ALA A 235 14.72 9.25 8.29
CA ALA A 235 15.00 9.91 9.56
C ALA A 235 13.72 10.45 10.21
N ARG A 236 12.90 11.18 9.44
CA ARG A 236 11.57 11.63 9.90
C ARG A 236 10.72 10.46 10.37
N ASN A 237 10.61 9.41 9.55
CA ASN A 237 9.78 8.25 9.88
C ASN A 237 10.27 7.53 11.15
N GLN A 238 11.59 7.43 11.35
CA GLN A 238 12.17 6.85 12.56
C GLN A 238 11.79 7.64 13.81
N GLU A 239 11.85 8.97 13.78
CA GLU A 239 11.45 9.81 14.93
C GLU A 239 9.99 9.53 15.35
N LEU A 240 9.09 9.38 14.38
CA LEU A 240 7.67 9.08 14.61
C LEU A 240 7.46 7.64 15.16
N ILE A 241 8.28 6.68 14.69
CA ILE A 241 8.28 5.31 15.20
C ILE A 241 8.82 5.26 16.62
N ASP A 242 9.88 6.03 16.93
CA ASP A 242 10.48 6.11 18.26
C ASP A 242 9.50 6.70 19.28
N GLU A 243 8.64 7.64 18.88
CA GLU A 243 7.54 8.13 19.72
C GLU A 243 6.54 7.03 20.08
N ALA A 244 6.16 6.19 19.10
CA ALA A 244 5.30 5.05 19.35
C ALA A 244 5.99 4.01 20.25
N ALA A 245 7.29 3.75 20.05
CA ALA A 245 8.09 2.87 20.90
C ALA A 245 8.15 3.36 22.35
N ARG A 246 8.37 4.66 22.58
CA ARG A 246 8.33 5.27 23.92
C ARG A 246 6.97 5.12 24.59
N LEU A 247 5.89 5.33 23.84
CA LEU A 247 4.53 5.23 24.36
C LEU A 247 4.16 3.79 24.76
N LEU A 248 4.51 2.81 23.91
CA LEU A 248 4.09 1.42 24.08
C LEU A 248 4.99 0.66 25.05
N GLY A 249 6.26 1.04 25.13
CA GLY A 249 7.30 0.22 25.72
C GLY A 249 7.70 -0.94 24.79
N PRO A 250 8.85 -1.58 25.07
CA PRO A 250 9.49 -2.47 24.10
C PRO A 250 8.67 -3.73 23.77
N GLU A 251 8.00 -4.32 24.76
CA GLU A 251 7.26 -5.56 24.56
C GLU A 251 6.01 -5.35 23.70
N VAL A 252 5.18 -4.37 24.07
CA VAL A 252 3.97 -4.03 23.33
C VAL A 252 4.32 -3.53 21.92
N PHE A 253 5.41 -2.77 21.77
CA PHE A 253 5.88 -2.33 20.45
C PHE A 253 6.22 -3.52 19.55
N ARG A 254 7.00 -4.50 20.04
CA ARG A 254 7.32 -5.73 19.28
C ARG A 254 6.08 -6.51 18.92
N GLN A 255 5.14 -6.65 19.87
CA GLN A 255 3.88 -7.35 19.63
C GLN A 255 2.97 -6.64 18.63
N LEU A 256 2.99 -5.30 18.57
CA LEU A 256 2.21 -4.53 17.61
C LEU A 256 2.87 -4.54 16.22
N PHE A 257 4.13 -4.11 16.13
CA PHE A 257 4.78 -3.85 14.85
C PHE A 257 5.56 -5.03 14.27
N GLY A 258 5.86 -6.04 15.08
CA GLY A 258 6.66 -7.20 14.66
C GLY A 258 8.15 -6.89 14.47
N SER A 259 8.64 -5.77 15.00
CA SER A 259 10.02 -5.30 14.89
C SER A 259 10.57 -4.87 16.24
N ASP A 260 11.89 -4.93 16.41
CA ASP A 260 12.54 -4.40 17.61
C ASP A 260 12.40 -2.87 17.67
N PRO A 261 12.03 -2.27 18.82
CA PRO A 261 11.92 -0.81 18.97
C PRO A 261 13.24 -0.06 18.77
N ALA A 262 14.39 -0.71 18.95
CA ALA A 262 15.70 -0.13 18.72
C ALA A 262 16.21 -0.36 17.27
N ALA A 263 15.49 -1.16 16.46
CA ALA A 263 15.86 -1.37 15.09
C ALA A 263 15.68 -0.08 14.28
N LYS A 264 16.69 0.27 13.49
CA LYS A 264 16.56 1.32 12.50
C LYS A 264 15.69 0.80 11.35
N VAL A 265 14.55 1.45 11.13
CA VAL A 265 13.61 1.11 10.07
C VAL A 265 13.74 2.12 8.94
N ASN A 266 14.27 1.67 7.81
CA ASN A 266 14.14 2.40 6.56
C ASN A 266 12.82 1.97 5.91
N LEU A 267 11.81 2.83 5.84
CA LEU A 267 10.56 2.52 5.12
C LEU A 267 10.63 2.91 3.65
N VAL A 268 11.46 3.91 3.34
CA VAL A 268 11.63 4.46 2.00
C VAL A 268 12.91 3.89 1.41
N ASP A 269 12.76 3.15 0.32
CA ASP A 269 13.88 2.65 -0.47
C ASP A 269 14.62 3.78 -1.18
N PRO A 270 15.91 4.01 -0.88
CA PRO A 270 16.73 4.98 -1.58
C PRO A 270 16.86 4.72 -3.09
N HIS A 271 16.94 3.46 -3.53
CA HIS A 271 17.06 3.12 -4.94
C HIS A 271 15.79 3.50 -5.71
N ILE A 272 14.62 3.24 -5.14
CA ILE A 272 13.34 3.64 -5.73
C ILE A 272 13.15 5.16 -5.66
N ALA A 273 13.43 5.78 -4.51
CA ALA A 273 13.26 7.21 -4.34
C ALA A 273 14.17 8.04 -5.26
N ASN A 274 15.44 7.64 -5.40
CA ASN A 274 16.39 8.35 -6.25
C ASN A 274 16.08 8.20 -7.73
N SER A 275 15.50 7.06 -8.16
CA SER A 275 15.06 6.86 -9.54
C SER A 275 13.73 7.55 -9.87
N ALA A 276 13.01 8.09 -8.88
CA ALA A 276 11.77 8.84 -9.08
C ALA A 276 12.00 10.34 -9.38
N GLY A 277 13.17 10.89 -9.00
CA GLY A 277 13.49 12.32 -9.08
C GLY A 277 13.85 12.85 -10.47
N GLU A 278 14.01 11.98 -11.48
CA GLU A 278 14.38 12.37 -12.85
C GLU A 278 13.19 12.83 -13.71
N ILE A 279 12.01 12.99 -13.10
CA ILE A 279 10.77 13.16 -13.86
C ILE A 279 10.25 14.58 -13.68
N PRO A 280 10.18 15.38 -14.76
CA PRO A 280 9.66 16.72 -14.66
C PRO A 280 8.20 16.69 -14.20
N PRO A 281 7.76 17.66 -13.36
CA PRO A 281 6.39 17.72 -12.91
C PRO A 281 5.43 17.75 -14.12
N PRO A 282 4.23 17.17 -13.98
CA PRO A 282 3.24 17.25 -15.05
C PRO A 282 2.97 18.72 -15.38
N LYS A 283 3.06 19.07 -16.67
CA LYS A 283 2.67 20.40 -17.13
C LYS A 283 1.21 20.61 -16.71
N LEU A 284 0.96 21.67 -15.94
CA LEU A 284 -0.40 22.13 -15.63
C LEU A 284 -1.14 22.32 -16.97
N ARG A 285 -2.31 21.70 -17.08
CA ARG A 285 -3.23 21.91 -18.21
C ARG A 285 -4.02 23.18 -17.98
#